data_AF-A0A933CNY3-F1
#
_entry.id   AF-A0A933CNY3-F1
#
_cell.length_a   1.000
_cell.length_b   1.000
_cell.length_c   1.000
_cell.angle_alpha   90.00
_cell.angle_beta   90.00
_cell.angle_gamma   90.00
#
_symmetry.space_group_name_H-M   'P 1'
#
loop_
_entity.id
_entity.type
_entity.pdbx_description
1 polymer ?
#
loop_
_entity_poly.entity_id
_entity_poly.type
_entity_poly.pdbx_seq_one_letter_code
_entity_poly.pdbx_strand_id
1 'polypeptide(L)'
;HNVHENRPGSFQSENLIFVTYYNAGFRIVDIRNQYRPEEVGFFIPPPPEGQQAPMFNDLFVDADGLIYVTDRIKGGLYIFEYTGPKIQ
;
A
#
# COMPACT_ATOMS: atom_id res chain seq x y z
N HIS A 1 1.70 0.50 8.40
CA HIS A 1 2.77 -0.20 9.10
C HIS A 1 2.51 -1.68 8.94
N ASN A 2 2.47 -2.18 7.71
CA ASN A 2 2.19 -3.58 7.38
C ASN A 2 2.57 -3.83 5.91
N VAL A 3 2.70 -5.08 5.50
CA VAL A 3 2.92 -5.52 4.13
C VAL A 3 1.77 -6.42 3.71
N HIS A 4 1.29 -6.29 2.47
CA HIS A 4 0.34 -7.25 1.91
C HIS A 4 1.02 -8.60 1.71
N GLU A 5 0.49 -9.65 2.34
CA GLU A 5 0.98 -11.02 2.18
C GLU A 5 0.32 -11.70 0.97
N ASN A 6 1.10 -12.46 0.20
CA ASN A 6 0.63 -13.27 -0.92
C ASN A 6 -0.15 -14.51 -0.42
N ARG A 7 -1.37 -14.32 0.08
CA ARG A 7 -2.25 -15.41 0.53
C ARG A 7 -3.13 -15.93 -0.62
N PRO A 8 -3.51 -17.23 -0.63
CA PRO A 8 -4.47 -17.74 -1.58
C PRO A 8 -5.80 -16.97 -1.51
N GLY A 9 -6.31 -16.54 -2.67
CA GLY A 9 -7.56 -15.77 -2.78
C GLY A 9 -7.41 -14.25 -2.67
N SER A 10 -6.19 -13.73 -2.48
CA SER A 10 -5.88 -12.30 -2.59
C SER A 10 -4.95 -12.02 -3.76
N PHE A 11 -4.58 -10.75 -3.98
CA PHE A 11 -3.50 -10.41 -4.90
C PHE A 11 -2.23 -11.17 -4.53
N GLN A 12 -1.54 -11.69 -5.53
CA GLN A 12 -0.26 -12.37 -5.36
C GLN A 12 0.72 -11.84 -6.41
N SER A 13 1.90 -11.43 -5.98
CA SER A 13 2.95 -10.96 -6.90
C SER A 13 4.34 -11.28 -6.39
N GLU A 14 5.22 -11.68 -7.31
CA GLU A 14 6.66 -11.80 -7.07
C GLU A 14 7.41 -10.51 -7.39
N ASN A 15 6.72 -9.50 -7.95
CA ASN A 15 7.32 -8.31 -8.52
C ASN A 15 6.98 -7.04 -7.74
N LEU A 16 5.82 -6.98 -7.08
CA LEU A 16 5.36 -5.80 -6.35
C LEU A 16 5.18 -6.10 -4.87
N ILE A 17 5.72 -5.20 -4.03
CA ILE A 17 5.44 -5.15 -2.60
C ILE A 17 4.53 -3.95 -2.32
N PHE A 18 3.42 -4.21 -1.65
CA PHE A 18 2.52 -3.19 -1.14
C PHE A 18 2.80 -3.03 0.35
N VAL A 19 3.07 -1.80 0.80
CA VAL A 19 3.43 -1.55 2.18
C VAL A 19 2.82 -0.25 2.66
N THR A 20 2.35 -0.25 3.90
CA THR A 20 2.03 0.99 4.62
C THR A 20 3.17 1.29 5.58
N TYR A 21 3.65 2.53 5.58
CA TYR A 21 4.80 2.99 6.34
C TYR A 21 4.41 4.14 7.29
N TYR A 22 3.25 3.97 7.96
CA TYR A 22 2.73 4.88 8.99
C TYR A 22 2.52 6.31 8.46
N ASN A 23 3.14 7.30 9.08
CA ASN A 23 3.09 8.70 8.64
C ASN A 23 3.72 8.92 7.27
N ALA A 24 4.54 7.98 6.79
CA ALA A 24 5.10 8.00 5.45
C ALA A 24 4.17 7.34 4.40
N GLY A 25 2.91 7.04 4.78
CA GLY A 25 1.81 6.70 3.89
C GLY A 25 1.83 5.26 3.35
N PHE A 26 1.14 5.07 2.23
CA PHE A 26 1.10 3.84 1.45
C PHE A 26 2.13 3.91 0.32
N ARG A 27 2.78 2.78 0.02
CA ARG A 27 3.86 2.67 -0.97
C ARG A 27 3.73 1.35 -1.74
N ILE A 28 4.18 1.39 -2.99
CA ILE A 28 4.30 0.25 -3.88
C ILE A 28 5.74 0.22 -4.37
N VAL A 29 6.41 -0.91 -4.17
CA VAL A 29 7.81 -1.09 -4.52
C VAL A 29 7.91 -2.23 -5.54
N ASP A 30 8.58 -1.96 -6.66
CA ASP A 30 8.98 -2.95 -7.64
C ASP A 30 10.30 -3.59 -7.24
N ILE A 31 10.31 -4.91 -7.19
CA ILE A 31 11.45 -5.73 -6.77
C ILE A 31 12.01 -6.63 -7.86
N ARG A 32 11.62 -6.43 -9.14
CA ARG A 32 12.16 -7.20 -10.29
C ARG A 32 13.67 -7.18 -10.36
N ASN A 33 14.28 -6.06 -9.98
CA ASN A 33 15.71 -5.98 -9.68
C ASN A 33 15.93 -6.04 -8.17
N GLN A 34 16.22 -7.24 -7.65
CA GLN A 34 16.47 -7.44 -6.21
C GLN A 34 17.61 -6.59 -5.62
N TYR A 35 18.56 -6.15 -6.44
CA TYR A 35 19.68 -5.31 -6.01
C TYR A 35 19.36 -3.81 -6.06
N ARG A 36 18.23 -3.44 -6.65
CA ARG A 36 17.77 -2.06 -6.75
C ARG A 36 16.23 -2.00 -6.76
N PRO A 37 15.59 -2.20 -5.59
CA PRO A 37 14.15 -1.96 -5.46
C PRO A 37 13.80 -0.51 -5.81
N GLU A 38 12.70 -0.31 -6.52
CA GLU A 38 12.27 1.01 -7.00
C GLU A 38 10.85 1.29 -6.50
N GLU A 39 10.63 2.45 -5.85
CA GLU A 39 9.27 2.88 -5.51
C GLU A 39 8.54 3.31 -6.79
N VAL A 40 7.42 2.63 -7.08
CA VAL A 40 6.62 2.83 -8.30
C VAL A 40 5.25 3.45 -8.03
N GLY A 41 4.90 3.66 -6.76
CA GLY A 41 3.70 4.37 -6.37
C GLY A 41 3.70 4.71 -4.89
N PHE A 42 3.08 5.83 -4.53
CA PHE A 42 2.87 6.21 -3.13
C PHE A 42 1.63 7.09 -2.97
N PHE A 43 1.10 7.11 -1.75
CA PHE A 43 0.09 8.07 -1.34
C PHE A 43 0.24 8.41 0.15
N ILE A 44 0.26 9.70 0.46
CA ILE A 44 0.28 10.22 1.83
C ILE A 44 -0.92 11.17 1.96
N PRO A 45 -1.96 10.82 2.72
CA PRO A 45 -3.08 11.74 2.93
C PRO A 45 -2.68 12.89 3.86
N PRO A 46 -3.46 13.98 3.87
CA PRO A 46 -3.35 14.98 4.93
C PRO A 46 -3.61 14.34 6.31
N PRO A 47 -3.08 14.92 7.40
CA PRO A 47 -3.41 14.49 8.75
C PRO A 47 -4.92 14.55 9.01
N PRO A 48 -5.53 13.50 9.59
CA PRO A 48 -6.92 13.54 10.04
C PRO A 48 -7.14 14.62 11.12
N GLU A 49 -8.39 15.06 11.30
CA GLU A 49 -8.72 16.11 12.25
C GLU A 49 -8.27 15.78 13.69
N GLY A 50 -7.49 16.68 14.29
CA GLY A 50 -6.92 16.50 15.63
C GLY A 50 -5.77 15.49 15.69
N GLN A 51 -5.15 15.13 14.56
CA GLN A 51 -3.89 14.40 14.49
C GLN A 51 -2.78 15.25 13.87
N GLN A 52 -1.53 14.98 14.25
CA GLN A 52 -0.37 15.64 13.64
C GLN A 52 0.07 15.00 12.32
N ALA A 53 -0.28 13.73 12.10
CA ALA A 53 0.09 12.97 10.92
C ALA A 53 -0.94 11.86 10.64
N PRO A 54 -1.01 11.36 9.40
CA PRO A 54 -1.70 10.11 9.13
C PRO A 54 -0.99 8.94 9.78
N MET A 55 -1.74 7.88 10.03
CA MET A 55 -1.31 6.68 10.72
C MET A 55 -1.75 5.44 9.95
N PHE A 56 -1.35 5.35 8.68
CA PHE A 56 -1.63 4.18 7.83
C PHE A 56 -0.99 2.94 8.44
N ASN A 57 -1.83 2.04 8.95
CA ASN A 57 -1.39 0.90 9.74
C ASN A 57 -1.53 -0.40 8.97
N ASP A 58 -2.68 -0.65 8.38
CA ASP A 58 -2.99 -1.92 7.75
C ASP A 58 -3.29 -1.76 6.26
N LEU A 59 -3.04 -2.83 5.49
CA LEU A 59 -3.44 -2.91 4.11
C LEU A 59 -3.85 -4.33 3.71
N PHE A 60 -4.69 -4.40 2.68
CA PHE A 60 -5.05 -5.63 1.98
C PHE A 60 -5.21 -5.33 0.50
N VAL A 61 -4.75 -6.22 -0.37
CA VAL A 61 -4.98 -6.12 -1.81
C VAL A 61 -5.83 -7.31 -2.25
N ASP A 62 -7.03 -7.04 -2.78
CA ASP A 62 -7.93 -8.10 -3.22
C ASP A 62 -7.50 -8.76 -4.54
N ALA A 63 -8.15 -9.85 -4.92
CA ALA A 63 -7.82 -10.60 -6.13
C ALA A 63 -8.01 -9.79 -7.43
N ASP A 64 -8.85 -8.74 -7.40
CA ASP A 64 -9.09 -7.85 -8.53
C ASP A 64 -8.07 -6.69 -8.58
N GLY A 65 -7.19 -6.58 -7.57
CA GLY A 65 -6.12 -5.60 -7.49
C GLY A 65 -6.52 -4.28 -6.82
N LEU A 66 -7.69 -4.20 -6.17
CA LEU A 66 -8.04 -3.05 -5.35
C LEU A 66 -7.27 -3.12 -4.03
N ILE A 67 -6.73 -1.96 -3.65
CA ILE A 67 -5.86 -1.81 -2.50
C ILE A 67 -6.61 -1.08 -1.40
N TYR A 68 -6.86 -1.76 -0.29
CA TYR A 68 -7.55 -1.24 0.88
C TYR A 68 -6.51 -0.85 1.91
N VAL A 69 -6.55 0.39 2.39
CA VAL A 69 -5.62 0.91 3.40
C VAL A 69 -6.38 1.60 4.51
N THR A 70 -6.01 1.32 5.76
CA THR A 70 -6.66 1.92 6.92
C THR A 70 -5.72 2.84 7.70
N ASP A 71 -6.26 3.99 8.11
CA ASP A 71 -5.68 4.79 9.18
C ASP A 71 -6.17 4.25 10.54
N ARG A 72 -5.25 4.07 11.48
CA ARG A 72 -5.54 3.42 12.77
C ARG A 72 -6.48 4.23 13.68
N ILE A 73 -6.56 5.55 13.53
CA ILE A 73 -7.16 6.42 14.56
C ILE A 73 -8.40 7.17 14.04
N LYS A 74 -8.26 8.04 13.03
CA LYS A 74 -9.40 8.82 12.50
C LYS A 74 -9.44 8.92 10.98
N GLY A 75 -8.40 8.51 10.27
CA GLY A 75 -8.33 8.73 8.81
C GLY A 75 -9.23 7.80 7.98
N GLY A 76 -9.82 6.76 8.57
CA GLY A 76 -10.78 5.88 7.90
C GLY A 76 -10.14 4.87 6.93
N LEU A 77 -10.93 4.47 5.93
CA LEU A 77 -10.56 3.53 4.86
C LEU A 77 -10.31 4.27 3.55
N TYR A 78 -9.21 3.92 2.88
CA TYR A 78 -8.86 4.37 1.56
C TYR A 78 -8.86 3.16 0.62
N ILE A 79 -9.34 3.36 -0.61
CA ILE A 79 -9.34 2.35 -1.66
C ILE A 79 -8.60 2.94 -2.85
N PHE A 80 -7.58 2.23 -3.32
CA PHE A 80 -6.75 2.64 -4.46
C PHE A 80 -6.76 1.59 -5.55
N GLU A 81 -6.47 2.02 -6.77
CA GLU A 81 -6.13 1.18 -7.91
C GLU A 81 -4.72 1.58 -8.39
N TYR A 82 -3.84 0.61 -8.62
CA TYR A 82 -2.51 0.88 -9.16
C TYR A 82 -2.60 1.09 -10.69
N THR A 83 -2.26 2.29 -11.14
CA THR A 83 -2.34 2.67 -12.56
C THR A 83 -1.00 2.59 -13.30
N GLY A 84 0.04 2.05 -12.68
CA GLY A 84 1.34 1.86 -13.34
C GLY A 84 1.32 0.72 -14.36
N PRO A 85 2.49 0.37 -14.94
CA PRO A 85 2.57 -0.71 -15.92
C PRO A 85 1.91 -1.99 -15.40
N LYS A 86 1.05 -2.60 -16.22
CA LYS A 86 0.48 -3.92 -15.90
C LYS A 86 1.62 -4.92 -15.83
N ILE A 87 1.78 -5.53 -14.67
CA ILE A 87 2.86 -6.49 -14.42
C ILE A 87 2.23 -7.87 -14.55
N GLN A 88 2.50 -8.54 -15.68
CA GLN A 88 2.21 -9.96 -15.86
C GLN A 88 3.15 -10.80 -14.98
#